data_AF-A0A7X5VP71-F1
#
_entry.id   AF-A0A7X5VP71-F1
#
_cell.length_a   1.000
_cell.length_b   1.000
_cell.length_c   1.000
_cell.angle_alpha   90.00
_cell.angle_beta   90.00
_cell.angle_gamma   90.00
#
_symmetry.space_group_name_H-M   'P 1'
#
loop_
_entity.id
_entity.type
_entity.pdbx_description
1 polymer ?
#
loop_
_entity_poly.entity_id
_entity_poly.type
_entity_poly.pdbx_seq_one_letter_code
_entity_poly.pdbx_strand_id
1 'polypeptide(L)'
;MTERHAPFLVPQDEIAARIAALQSGLAAAGIGLAWIEHLTDRIYFTGSAADGALLVPAAAQPVFYVRKSVGRASRESPLDVEPYPGGRKTIEAVAGMLEGGSLGMALDVTQASNYTRIAAAVERIEDISTLVRTLRATKSAWEI
;
A
#
# COMPACT_ATOMS: atom_id res chain seq x y z
N MET A 1 26.94 6.33 22.31
CA MET A 1 25.80 5.52 21.84
C MET A 1 26.40 4.31 21.16
N THR A 2 26.34 3.16 21.82
CA THR A 2 27.00 1.91 21.39
C THR A 2 26.36 1.42 20.09
N GLU A 3 27.18 1.02 19.10
CA GLU A 3 26.79 0.47 17.78
C GLU A 3 26.07 -0.89 17.86
N ARG A 4 24.98 -0.99 18.62
CA ARG A 4 24.17 -2.22 18.67
C ARG A 4 22.71 -1.85 18.43
N HIS A 5 22.22 -2.30 17.28
CA HIS A 5 20.86 -2.18 16.74
C HIS A 5 20.58 -0.90 15.95
N ALA A 6 21.27 -0.71 14.82
CA ALA A 6 20.63 0.01 13.72
C ALA A 6 19.35 -0.77 13.38
N PRO A 7 18.17 -0.12 13.32
CA PRO A 7 16.95 -0.80 12.95
C PRO A 7 17.12 -1.40 11.55
N PHE A 8 16.73 -2.66 11.37
CA PHE A 8 16.67 -3.31 10.06
C PHE A 8 15.52 -2.67 9.27
N LEU A 9 15.81 -1.55 8.62
CA LEU A 9 14.88 -0.82 7.77
C LEU A 9 15.03 -1.29 6.33
N VAL A 10 13.91 -1.38 5.62
CA VAL A 10 13.92 -1.61 4.18
C VAL A 10 14.56 -0.39 3.50
N PRO A 11 15.56 -0.57 2.62
CA PRO A 11 16.16 0.54 1.89
C PRO A 11 15.12 1.34 1.12
N GLN A 12 15.31 2.66 1.05
CA GLN A 12 14.38 3.55 0.33
C GLN A 12 14.23 3.15 -1.14
N ASP A 13 15.33 2.82 -1.81
CA ASP A 13 15.33 2.43 -3.22
C ASP A 13 14.57 1.12 -3.46
N GLU A 14 14.57 0.21 -2.48
CA GLU A 14 13.82 -1.04 -2.53
C GLU A 14 12.31 -0.75 -2.45
N ILE A 15 11.88 0.12 -1.54
CA ILE A 15 10.49 0.57 -1.44
C ILE A 15 10.05 1.29 -2.73
N ALA A 16 10.88 2.20 -3.24
CA ALA A 16 10.60 2.93 -4.47
C ALA A 16 10.44 1.98 -5.67
N ALA A 17 11.32 0.98 -5.81
CA ALA A 17 11.25 -0.01 -6.87
C ALA A 17 9.97 -0.86 -6.79
N ARG A 18 9.58 -1.29 -5.58
CA ARG A 18 8.35 -2.06 -5.35
C ARG A 18 7.09 -1.27 -5.69
N ILE A 19 7.03 0.01 -5.29
CA ILE A 19 5.93 0.91 -5.63
C ILE A 19 5.85 1.09 -7.14
N ALA A 20 6.98 1.39 -7.81
CA ALA A 20 7.01 1.55 -9.27
C ALA A 20 6.55 0.28 -10.01
N ALA A 21 6.98 -0.90 -9.55
CA ALA A 21 6.54 -2.17 -10.12
C ALA A 21 5.04 -2.43 -9.91
N LEU A 22 4.49 -2.09 -8.74
CA LEU A 22 3.06 -2.15 -8.48
C LEU A 22 2.30 -1.21 -9.40
N GLN A 23 2.70 0.05 -9.50
CA GLN A 23 2.11 1.05 -10.39
C GLN A 23 2.12 0.62 -11.85
N SER A 24 3.25 0.09 -12.34
CA SER A 24 3.34 -0.46 -13.69
C SER A 24 2.37 -1.62 -13.92
N GLY A 25 2.21 -2.51 -12.94
CA GLY A 25 1.27 -3.62 -13.02
C GLY A 25 -0.20 -3.15 -13.01
N LEU A 26 -0.53 -2.16 -12.19
CA LEU A 26 -1.85 -1.54 -12.14
C LEU A 26 -2.19 -0.88 -13.47
N ALA A 27 -1.29 -0.04 -14.00
CA ALA A 27 -1.47 0.65 -15.28
C ALA A 27 -1.66 -0.33 -16.44
N ALA A 28 -0.87 -1.40 -16.51
CA ALA A 28 -1.00 -2.44 -17.54
C ALA A 28 -2.35 -3.19 -17.47
N ALA A 29 -2.95 -3.28 -16.29
CA ALA A 29 -4.25 -3.92 -16.06
C ALA A 29 -5.44 -2.95 -16.16
N GLY A 30 -5.21 -1.64 -16.40
CA GLY A 30 -6.28 -0.63 -16.40
C GLY A 30 -6.86 -0.33 -15.01
N ILE A 31 -6.11 -0.65 -13.94
CA ILE A 31 -6.49 -0.41 -12.55
C ILE A 31 -5.90 0.95 -12.13
N GLY A 32 -6.75 1.86 -11.64
CA GLY A 32 -6.33 3.24 -11.36
C GLY A 32 -5.68 3.43 -9.99
N LEU A 33 -6.02 2.58 -9.03
CA LEU A 33 -5.59 2.72 -7.63
C LEU A 33 -5.55 1.35 -6.95
N ALA A 34 -4.54 1.09 -6.11
CA ALA A 34 -4.53 -0.06 -5.21
C ALA A 34 -4.79 0.36 -3.76
N TRP A 35 -5.59 -0.43 -3.04
CA TRP A 35 -5.74 -0.36 -1.59
C TRP A 35 -5.04 -1.57 -0.95
N ILE A 36 -3.99 -1.32 -0.17
CA ILE A 36 -3.22 -2.35 0.54
C ILE A 36 -3.37 -2.16 2.05
N GLU A 37 -4.02 -3.12 2.72
CA GLU A 37 -4.26 -3.06 4.17
C GLU A 37 -3.68 -4.25 4.96
N HIS A 38 -3.46 -5.39 4.30
CA HIS A 38 -2.93 -6.56 4.98
C HIS A 38 -1.47 -6.35 5.41
N LEU A 39 -1.15 -6.75 6.65
CA LEU A 39 0.13 -6.45 7.31
C LEU A 39 1.35 -6.83 6.46
N THR A 40 1.32 -8.02 5.85
CA THR A 40 2.48 -8.53 5.11
C THR A 40 2.76 -7.72 3.86
N ASP A 41 1.72 -7.38 3.10
CA ASP A 41 1.87 -6.59 1.87
C ASP A 41 2.20 -5.14 2.20
N ARG A 42 1.62 -4.62 3.30
CA ARG A 42 1.95 -3.28 3.79
C ARG A 42 3.41 -3.16 4.22
N ILE A 43 3.94 -4.12 4.98
CA ILE A 43 5.39 -4.14 5.30
C ILE A 43 6.23 -4.22 4.03
N TYR A 44 5.83 -5.04 3.06
CA TYR A 44 6.56 -5.17 1.81
C TYR A 44 6.64 -3.85 1.03
N PHE A 45 5.52 -3.13 0.91
CA PHE A 45 5.44 -1.90 0.12
C PHE A 45 5.78 -0.62 0.91
N THR A 46 5.79 -0.62 2.25
CA THR A 46 6.09 0.59 3.04
C THR A 46 7.31 0.44 3.93
N GLY A 47 7.79 -0.78 4.20
CA GLY A 47 8.86 -1.04 5.16
C GLY A 47 8.43 -0.90 6.63
N SER A 48 7.16 -0.60 6.91
CA SER A 48 6.66 -0.36 8.26
C SER A 48 5.58 -1.35 8.67
N ALA A 49 5.63 -1.79 9.93
CA ALA A 49 4.58 -2.61 10.54
C ALA A 49 3.39 -1.80 11.09
N ALA A 50 3.36 -0.47 10.93
CA ALA A 50 2.33 0.40 11.52
C ALA A 50 0.91 0.22 10.97
N ASP A 51 -0.05 -0.18 11.81
CA ASP A 51 -1.44 -0.41 11.40
C ASP A 51 -2.08 0.77 10.62
N GLY A 52 -2.72 0.48 9.49
CA GLY A 52 -3.05 1.48 8.48
C GLY A 52 -3.47 0.90 7.12
N ALA A 53 -3.60 1.79 6.14
CA ALA A 53 -3.87 1.45 4.74
C ALA A 53 -2.95 2.26 3.82
N LEU A 54 -2.33 1.60 2.85
CA LEU A 54 -1.56 2.22 1.79
C LEU A 54 -2.44 2.35 0.55
N LEU A 55 -2.54 3.57 0.02
CA LEU A 55 -3.18 3.86 -1.26
C LEU A 55 -2.11 4.13 -2.30
N VAL A 56 -2.13 3.39 -3.42
CA VAL A 56 -1.12 3.50 -4.50
C VAL A 56 -1.81 3.78 -5.83
N PRO A 57 -1.89 5.05 -6.27
CA PRO A 57 -2.39 5.39 -7.60
C PRO A 57 -1.46 4.86 -8.68
N ALA A 58 -1.99 4.48 -9.85
CA ALA A 58 -1.18 3.94 -10.94
C ALA A 58 -0.17 4.95 -11.53
N ALA A 59 -0.41 6.26 -11.35
CA ALA A 59 0.41 7.32 -11.94
C ALA A 59 0.64 8.55 -11.02
N ALA A 60 0.52 8.39 -9.70
CA ALA A 60 0.74 9.48 -8.73
C ALA A 60 1.41 8.96 -7.44
N GLN A 61 1.75 9.86 -6.53
CA GLN A 61 2.44 9.46 -5.29
C GLN A 61 1.50 8.65 -4.38
N PRO A 62 2.01 7.57 -3.76
CA PRO A 62 1.24 6.81 -2.79
C PRO A 62 1.12 7.56 -1.46
N VAL A 63 0.03 7.29 -0.74
CA VAL A 63 -0.19 7.81 0.62
C VAL A 63 -0.39 6.64 1.57
N PHE A 64 0.38 6.62 2.66
CA PHE A 64 0.29 5.62 3.71
C PHE A 64 -0.41 6.19 4.95
N TYR A 65 -1.70 5.89 5.08
CA TYR A 65 -2.50 6.28 6.22
C TYR A 65 -2.26 5.38 7.43
N VAL A 66 -1.84 5.96 8.57
CA VAL A 66 -1.43 5.24 9.77
C VAL A 66 -2.33 5.58 10.97
N ARG A 67 -2.87 4.56 11.65
CA ARG A 67 -3.79 4.73 12.79
C ARG A 67 -3.08 5.09 14.09
N LYS A 68 -1.89 4.54 14.32
CA LYS A 68 -1.13 4.71 15.57
C LYS A 68 0.35 4.86 15.29
N SER A 69 1.03 5.65 16.10
CA SER A 69 2.49 5.84 16.01
C SER A 69 2.95 6.37 14.64
N VAL A 70 2.24 7.37 14.09
CA VAL A 70 2.57 8.02 12.80
C VAL A 70 4.05 8.41 12.73
N GLY A 71 4.56 9.09 13.76
CA GLY A 71 5.98 9.49 13.78
C GLY A 71 6.98 8.32 13.78
N ARG A 72 6.58 7.11 14.20
CA ARG A 72 7.41 5.90 14.03
C ARG A 72 7.36 5.45 12.57
N ALA A 73 6.17 5.35 11.99
CA ALA A 73 6.00 4.97 10.59
C ALA A 73 6.75 5.91 9.63
N SER A 74 6.73 7.22 9.86
CA SER A 74 7.49 8.20 9.07
C SER A 74 9.02 8.05 9.18
N ARG A 75 9.54 7.35 10.21
CA ARG A 75 10.98 7.02 10.31
C ARG A 75 11.32 5.68 9.67
N GLU A 76 10.33 4.79 9.52
CA GLU A 76 10.49 3.45 8.96
C GLU A 76 10.23 3.43 7.43
N SER A 77 9.32 4.27 6.96
CA SER A 77 8.82 4.32 5.58
C SER A 77 9.31 5.60 4.88
N PRO A 78 9.82 5.50 3.64
CA PRO A 78 10.18 6.67 2.83
C PRO A 78 8.96 7.32 2.14
N LEU A 79 7.78 6.69 2.20
CA LEU A 79 6.55 7.19 1.58
C LEU A 79 5.95 8.38 2.35
N ASP A 80 4.97 9.05 1.74
CA ASP A 80 4.15 10.04 2.44
C ASP A 80 3.28 9.34 3.49
N VAL A 81 3.51 9.66 4.77
CA VAL A 81 2.86 9.01 5.91
C VAL A 81 1.93 10.02 6.59
N GLU A 82 0.64 9.76 6.51
CA GLU A 82 -0.39 10.62 7.08
C GLU A 82 -1.15 9.92 8.22
N PRO A 83 -1.68 10.67 9.20
CA PRO A 83 -2.62 10.11 10.17
C PRO A 83 -3.87 9.55 9.48
N TYR A 84 -4.35 8.38 9.93
CA TYR A 84 -5.55 7.77 9.37
C TYR A 84 -6.78 8.69 9.56
N PRO A 85 -7.43 9.17 8.50
CA PRO A 85 -8.42 10.23 8.59
C PRO A 85 -9.82 9.72 9.01
N GLY A 86 -9.99 8.41 9.20
CA GLY A 86 -11.27 7.76 9.46
C GLY A 86 -11.81 7.03 8.23
N GLY A 87 -12.62 5.99 8.44
CA GLY A 87 -13.08 5.12 7.34
C GLY A 87 -13.80 5.84 6.21
N ARG A 88 -14.63 6.84 6.53
CA ARG A 88 -15.34 7.65 5.54
C ARG A 88 -14.37 8.51 4.71
N LYS A 89 -13.48 9.25 5.37
CA LYS A 89 -12.51 10.12 4.68
C LYS A 89 -11.50 9.33 3.85
N THR A 90 -11.09 8.14 4.30
CA THR A 90 -10.23 7.27 3.47
C THR A 90 -10.93 6.82 2.20
N ILE A 91 -12.24 6.52 2.28
CA ILE A 91 -13.05 6.19 1.10
C ILE A 91 -13.23 7.41 0.18
N GLU A 92 -13.46 8.60 0.76
CA GLU A 92 -13.51 9.86 -0.01
C GLU A 92 -12.16 10.13 -0.71
N ALA A 93 -11.03 9.85 -0.05
CA ALA A 93 -9.70 9.95 -0.65
C ALA A 93 -9.52 8.97 -1.82
N VAL A 94 -10.01 7.73 -1.70
CA VAL A 94 -10.03 6.76 -2.81
C VAL A 94 -10.77 7.31 -4.03
N ALA A 95 -11.97 7.87 -3.82
CA ALA A 95 -12.75 8.44 -4.91
C ALA A 95 -12.04 9.66 -5.54
N GLY A 96 -11.34 10.47 -4.75
CA GLY A 96 -10.57 11.62 -5.24
C GLY A 96 -9.26 11.24 -5.94
N MET A 97 -8.64 10.11 -5.59
CA MET A 97 -7.39 9.61 -6.20
C MET A 97 -7.64 8.75 -7.45
N LEU A 98 -8.83 8.17 -7.58
CA LEU A 98 -9.18 7.32 -8.71
C LEU A 98 -9.53 8.18 -9.94
N GLU A 99 -8.52 8.61 -10.69
CA GLU A 99 -8.68 9.31 -11.97
C GLU A 99 -9.03 8.33 -13.11
N GLY A 100 -10.16 7.62 -12.95
CA GLY A 100 -10.59 6.55 -13.84
C GLY A 100 -9.99 5.17 -13.54
N GLY A 101 -10.47 4.15 -14.26
CA GLY A 101 -10.13 2.76 -13.99
C GLY A 101 -10.85 2.19 -12.76
N SER A 102 -10.39 1.03 -12.28
CA SER A 102 -10.96 0.33 -11.12
C SER A 102 -10.07 0.43 -9.87
N LEU A 103 -10.64 0.11 -8.71
CA LEU A 103 -9.88 -0.05 -7.47
C LEU A 103 -9.36 -1.49 -7.36
N GLY A 104 -8.04 -1.65 -7.28
CA GLY A 104 -7.38 -2.92 -7.00
C GLY A 104 -7.37 -3.23 -5.50
N MET A 105 -7.78 -4.44 -5.14
CA MET A 105 -7.65 -4.98 -3.78
C MET A 105 -7.10 -6.41 -3.83
N ALA A 106 -6.29 -6.80 -2.86
CA ALA A 106 -5.85 -8.19 -2.74
C ALA A 106 -6.96 -9.02 -2.07
N LEU A 107 -7.86 -9.60 -2.86
CA LEU A 107 -9.10 -10.21 -2.35
C LEU A 107 -8.87 -11.53 -1.60
N ASP A 108 -7.71 -12.17 -1.79
CA ASP A 108 -7.30 -13.36 -1.01
C ASP A 108 -7.06 -13.07 0.48
N VAL A 109 -6.74 -11.82 0.84
CA VAL A 109 -6.45 -11.40 2.21
C VAL A 109 -7.36 -10.27 2.72
N THR A 110 -8.16 -9.66 1.84
CA THR A 110 -9.10 -8.60 2.21
C THR A 110 -10.26 -9.16 3.03
N GLN A 111 -10.54 -8.55 4.17
CA GLN A 111 -11.70 -8.94 4.99
C GLN A 111 -13.01 -8.61 4.27
N ALA A 112 -13.97 -9.54 4.29
CA ALA A 112 -15.27 -9.36 3.64
C ALA A 112 -16.04 -8.09 4.09
N SER A 113 -15.87 -7.69 5.35
CA SER A 113 -16.45 -6.45 5.89
C SER A 113 -15.84 -5.19 5.25
N ASN A 114 -14.53 -5.18 5.02
CA ASN A 114 -13.85 -4.08 4.33
C ASN A 114 -14.21 -4.03 2.86
N TYR A 115 -14.21 -5.18 2.18
CA TYR A 115 -14.66 -5.28 0.79
C TYR A 115 -16.07 -4.70 0.63
N THR A 116 -17.03 -5.18 1.42
CA THR A 116 -18.44 -4.71 1.37
C THR A 116 -18.53 -3.19 1.57
N ARG A 117 -17.80 -2.65 2.54
CA ARG A 117 -17.81 -1.22 2.85
C ARG A 117 -17.22 -0.37 1.72
N ILE A 118 -16.15 -0.84 1.07
CA ILE A 118 -15.46 -0.12 0.01
C ILE A 118 -16.22 -0.24 -1.31
N ALA A 119 -16.73 -1.43 -1.64
CA ALA A 119 -17.53 -1.71 -2.82
C ALA A 119 -18.81 -0.85 -2.89
N ALA A 120 -19.34 -0.44 -1.74
CA ALA A 120 -20.47 0.48 -1.68
C ALA A 120 -20.14 1.92 -2.12
N ALA A 121 -18.85 2.26 -2.28
CA ALA A 121 -18.38 3.62 -2.55
C ALA A 121 -17.52 3.76 -3.80
N VAL A 122 -17.22 2.66 -4.50
CA VAL A 122 -16.49 2.66 -5.77
C VAL A 122 -17.26 1.87 -6.81
N GLU A 123 -17.09 2.22 -8.08
CA GLU A 123 -17.85 1.59 -9.17
C GLU A 123 -17.40 0.15 -9.43
N ARG A 124 -16.09 -0.10 -9.41
CA ARG A 124 -15.51 -1.40 -9.76
C ARG A 124 -14.30 -1.71 -8.88
N ILE A 125 -14.27 -2.95 -8.38
CA ILE A 125 -13.12 -3.52 -7.67
C ILE A 125 -12.55 -4.66 -8.51
N GLU A 126 -11.23 -4.73 -8.61
CA GLU A 126 -10.50 -5.81 -9.27
C GLU A 126 -9.53 -6.49 -8.32
N ASP A 127 -9.36 -7.79 -8.48
CA ASP A 127 -8.45 -8.58 -7.66
C ASP A 127 -7.01 -8.42 -8.13
N ILE A 128 -6.15 -7.84 -7.28
CA ILE A 128 -4.71 -7.69 -7.53
C ILE A 128 -3.86 -8.71 -6.76
N SER A 129 -4.46 -9.71 -6.11
CA SER A 129 -3.73 -10.72 -5.32
C SER A 129 -2.62 -11.41 -6.12
N THR A 130 -2.86 -11.73 -7.40
CA THR A 130 -1.84 -12.35 -8.26
C THR A 130 -0.69 -11.39 -8.57
N LEU A 131 -0.98 -10.11 -8.81
CA LEU A 131 0.04 -9.08 -9.02
C LEU A 131 0.92 -8.92 -7.78
N VAL A 132 0.30 -8.74 -6.60
CA VAL A 132 1.01 -8.60 -5.32
C VAL A 132 1.90 -9.81 -5.02
N ARG A 133 1.37 -11.03 -5.19
CA ARG A 133 2.13 -12.27 -4.98
C ARG A 133 3.31 -12.39 -5.96
N THR A 134 3.12 -12.02 -7.23
CA THR A 134 4.18 -12.08 -8.25
C THR A 134 5.32 -11.12 -7.93
N LEU A 135 5.00 -9.89 -7.51
CA LEU A 135 6.01 -8.91 -7.11
C LEU A 135 6.82 -9.43 -5.91
N ARG A 136 6.15 -10.00 -4.91
CA ARG A 136 6.80 -10.53 -3.70
C ARG A 136 7.59 -11.82 -3.91
N ALA A 137 7.32 -12.56 -4.98
CA ALA A 137 8.02 -13.80 -5.31
C ALA A 137 9.44 -13.53 -5.85
N THR A 138 9.66 -12.36 -6.46
CA THR A 138 10.98 -11.96 -6.93
C THR A 138 11.74 -11.32 -5.78
N LYS A 139 12.81 -11.99 -5.31
CA LYS A 139 13.62 -11.51 -4.19
C LYS A 139 14.73 -10.59 -4.66
N SER A 140 14.84 -9.41 -4.07
CA SER A 140 16.02 -8.56 -4.27
C SER A 140 17.21 -9.09 -3.47
N ALA A 141 18.42 -8.62 -3.78
CA ALA A 141 19.63 -9.00 -3.04
C ALA A 141 19.58 -8.59 -1.56
N TRP A 142 18.72 -7.65 -1.18
CA TRP A 142 18.51 -7.26 0.20
C TRP A 142 17.57 -8.22 0.96
N GLU A 143 16.68 -8.92 0.25
CA GLU A 143 15.73 -9.87 0.85
C GLU A 143 16.32 -11.27 1.11
N ILE A 144 17.54 -11.55 0.62
CA ILE A 144 18.25 -12.84 0.69
C ILE A 144 19.34 -12.78 1.75
#